data_AF-Q5UMG1-F1
#
_entry.id   AF-Q5UMG1-F1
#
_cell.length_a   1.000
_cell.length_b   1.000
_cell.length_c   1.000
_cell.angle_alpha   90.00
_cell.angle_beta   90.00
_cell.angle_gamma   90.00
#
_symmetry.space_group_name_H-M   'P 1'
#
loop_
_entity.id
_entity.type
_entity.pdbx_description
1 polymer ?
#
loop_
_entity_poly.entity_id
_entity_poly.type
_entity_poly.pdbx_seq_one_letter_code
_entity_poly.pdbx_strand_id
1 'polypeptide(L)'
;YFLNDANNRKTFVDSAEQFLRTWKFFDGIDIDWEYPDGGGANENLGDPVNGGNTYLVLMQELRVMLDKLNAETGRDYQLTSAVGAGRSKIERIDYAAVSEVVDNIFLMSYDYYGAWDQTKLGHMAGVYPPEFRPGDAQTQDFTAAGGLDMLEAQGADMSKVAVGAAMYGRGWKGVTFAPGASPMTGTGTGPVAGTWEPGILDYKAIAELEKSSAWTKGFDDTAKGAYIYDASTGDLISYNDAQSIQAKGALVKSRNLAGLFSWET
;
A
#
# COMPACT_ATOMS: atom_id res chain seq x y z
N TYR A 1 -5.36 -2.10 18.74
CA TYR A 1 -6.44 -1.88 19.72
C TYR A 1 -6.17 -2.68 20.99
N PHE A 2 -6.35 -4.01 21.01
CA PHE A 2 -6.17 -4.83 22.23
C PHE A 2 -4.73 -4.98 22.74
N LEU A 3 -3.74 -4.64 21.92
CA LEU A 3 -2.32 -4.65 22.30
C LEU A 3 -1.90 -3.37 23.06
N ASN A 4 -2.83 -2.45 23.34
CA ASN A 4 -2.59 -1.37 24.30
C ASN A 4 -2.38 -1.94 25.72
N ASP A 5 -3.04 -3.05 26.05
CA ASP A 5 -2.76 -3.85 27.23
C ASP A 5 -1.39 -4.53 27.11
N ALA A 6 -0.50 -4.20 28.05
CA ALA A 6 0.86 -4.73 28.08
C ALA A 6 0.92 -6.25 28.27
N ASN A 7 -0.06 -6.87 28.93
CA ASN A 7 -0.09 -8.34 29.09
C ASN A 7 -0.42 -9.02 27.76
N ASN A 8 -1.35 -8.46 26.99
CA ASN A 8 -1.69 -8.98 25.67
C ASN A 8 -0.52 -8.81 24.70
N ARG A 9 0.12 -7.64 24.73
CA ARG A 9 1.30 -7.34 23.91
C ARG A 9 2.49 -8.23 24.26
N LYS A 10 2.77 -8.43 25.55
CA LYS A 10 3.79 -9.38 26.01
C LYS A 10 3.50 -10.80 25.51
N THR A 11 2.26 -11.25 25.65
CA THR A 11 1.85 -12.59 25.17
C THR A 11 2.10 -12.74 23.67
N PHE A 12 1.77 -11.72 22.88
CA PHE A 12 2.05 -11.68 21.45
C PHE A 12 3.56 -11.79 21.16
N VAL A 13 4.38 -10.93 21.79
CA VAL A 13 5.85 -10.92 21.59
C VAL A 13 6.47 -12.26 22.00
N ASP A 14 6.09 -12.83 23.15
CA ASP A 14 6.57 -14.13 23.60
C ASP A 14 6.20 -15.25 22.61
N SER A 15 4.98 -15.23 22.08
CA SER A 15 4.53 -16.21 21.10
C SER A 15 5.28 -16.08 19.76
N ALA A 16 5.63 -14.86 19.35
CA ALA A 16 6.41 -14.60 18.15
C ALA A 16 7.85 -15.11 18.29
N GLU A 17 8.47 -14.93 19.47
CA GLU A 17 9.77 -15.55 19.79
C GLU A 17 9.68 -17.09 19.69
N GLN A 18 8.66 -17.69 20.32
CA GLN A 18 8.45 -19.14 20.26
C GLN A 18 8.25 -19.63 18.82
N PHE A 19 7.52 -18.87 18.00
CA PHE A 19 7.29 -19.18 16.60
C PHE A 19 8.61 -19.23 15.82
N LEU A 20 9.47 -18.22 15.94
CA LEU A 20 10.78 -18.18 15.26
C LEU A 20 11.74 -19.28 15.73
N ARG A 21 11.67 -19.69 17.00
CA ARG A 21 12.44 -20.83 17.51
C ARG A 21 11.96 -22.16 16.95
N THR A 22 10.65 -22.28 16.72
CA THR A 22 10.01 -23.48 16.17
C THR A 22 10.28 -23.60 14.67
N TRP A 23 10.01 -22.52 13.94
CA TRP A 23 10.06 -22.47 12.47
C TRP A 23 11.31 -21.75 12.00
N LYS A 24 12.45 -22.44 12.12
CA LYS A 24 13.79 -21.87 11.92
C LYS A 24 14.08 -21.35 10.51
N PHE A 25 13.21 -21.61 9.54
CA PHE A 25 13.38 -21.11 8.18
C PHE A 25 12.93 -19.65 8.03
N PHE A 26 12.23 -19.08 9.01
CA PHE A 26 11.93 -17.65 9.02
C PHE A 26 13.12 -16.85 9.54
N ASP A 27 13.35 -15.70 8.92
CA ASP A 27 14.46 -14.77 9.19
C ASP A 27 13.97 -13.46 9.83
N GLY A 28 12.76 -13.43 10.39
CA GLY A 28 12.23 -12.21 10.97
C GLY A 28 10.72 -12.21 11.13
N ILE A 29 10.19 -11.02 11.40
CA ILE A 29 8.76 -10.75 11.54
C ILE A 29 8.42 -9.53 10.70
N ASP A 30 7.37 -9.65 9.89
CA ASP A 30 6.69 -8.51 9.29
C ASP A 30 5.39 -8.23 10.04
N ILE A 31 5.17 -6.99 10.46
CA ILE A 31 3.91 -6.58 11.09
C ILE A 31 3.04 -5.83 10.09
N ASP A 32 1.93 -6.44 9.72
CA ASP A 32 0.93 -5.85 8.84
C ASP A 32 -0.35 -5.54 9.63
N TRP A 33 -0.32 -4.43 10.39
CA TRP A 33 -1.49 -3.98 11.14
C TRP A 33 -2.25 -2.92 10.33
N GLU A 34 -3.40 -3.30 9.79
CA GLU A 34 -4.28 -2.42 8.99
C GLU A 34 -5.57 -1.98 9.71
N TYR A 35 -5.65 -0.80 10.31
CA TYR A 35 -4.55 0.12 10.64
C TYR A 35 -4.58 0.44 12.14
N PRO A 36 -3.47 0.94 12.74
CA PRO A 36 -3.39 1.17 14.18
C PRO A 36 -4.56 1.96 14.78
N ASP A 37 -5.00 2.98 14.05
CA ASP A 37 -6.06 3.90 14.47
C ASP A 37 -7.44 3.57 13.88
N GLY A 38 -7.57 2.42 13.21
CA GLY A 38 -8.82 1.96 12.59
C GLY A 38 -8.94 2.28 11.11
N GLY A 39 -10.17 2.19 10.59
CA GLY A 39 -10.47 2.29 9.16
C GLY A 39 -9.82 1.17 8.33
N GLY A 40 -9.69 -0.02 8.93
CA GLY A 40 -9.46 -1.28 8.25
C GLY A 40 -10.78 -2.04 8.05
N ALA A 41 -10.73 -3.36 7.93
CA ALA A 41 -11.90 -4.18 7.61
C ALA A 41 -13.02 -4.15 8.68
N ASN A 42 -12.69 -3.95 9.95
CA ASN A 42 -13.67 -3.83 11.04
C ASN A 42 -13.84 -2.37 11.48
N GLU A 43 -14.97 -1.77 11.11
CA GLU A 43 -15.30 -0.37 11.42
C GLU A 43 -15.43 -0.07 12.92
N ASN A 44 -15.64 -1.10 13.74
CA ASN A 44 -15.79 -0.95 15.19
C ASN A 44 -14.45 -0.99 15.94
N LEU A 45 -13.33 -1.16 15.23
CA LEU A 45 -11.98 -1.21 15.81
C LEU A 45 -11.14 -0.01 15.38
N GLY A 46 -10.31 0.44 16.30
CA GLY A 46 -9.40 1.57 16.13
C GLY A 46 -9.25 2.31 17.45
N ASP A 47 -8.06 2.81 17.74
CA ASP A 47 -7.84 3.74 18.85
C ASP A 47 -7.13 4.97 18.30
N PRO A 48 -7.85 5.98 17.79
CA PRO A 48 -7.24 7.13 17.14
C PRO A 48 -6.37 8.01 18.05
N VAL A 49 -6.37 7.75 19.36
CA VAL A 49 -5.58 8.47 20.36
C VAL A 49 -4.31 7.69 20.71
N ASN A 50 -4.41 6.37 20.92
CA ASN A 50 -3.29 5.57 21.40
C ASN A 50 -2.78 4.52 20.41
N GLY A 51 -3.42 4.36 19.24
CA GLY A 51 -3.11 3.32 18.26
C GLY A 51 -1.68 3.47 17.73
N GLY A 52 -1.30 4.66 17.30
CA GLY A 52 0.07 4.97 16.87
C GLY A 52 1.14 4.71 17.95
N ASN A 53 0.89 5.12 19.20
CA ASN A 53 1.81 4.82 20.31
C ASN A 53 1.89 3.32 20.62
N THR A 54 0.74 2.62 20.59
CA THR A 54 0.69 1.16 20.78
C THR A 54 1.49 0.44 19.71
N TYR A 55 1.40 0.89 18.46
CA TYR A 55 2.17 0.38 17.34
C TYR A 55 3.68 0.57 17.56
N LEU A 56 4.13 1.78 17.92
CA LEU A 56 5.54 2.05 18.22
C LEU A 56 6.08 1.18 19.36
N VAL A 57 5.35 1.08 20.48
CA VAL A 57 5.76 0.25 21.62
C VAL A 57 5.86 -1.24 21.22
N LEU A 58 4.93 -1.73 20.39
CA LEU A 58 5.01 -3.09 19.85
C LEU A 58 6.28 -3.29 19.02
N MET A 59 6.61 -2.36 18.11
CA MET A 59 7.83 -2.47 17.30
C MET A 59 9.09 -2.50 18.19
N GLN A 60 9.14 -1.65 19.22
CA GLN A 60 10.25 -1.61 20.17
C GLN A 60 10.41 -2.94 20.94
N GLU A 61 9.31 -3.50 21.44
CA GLU A 61 9.34 -4.77 22.17
C GLU A 61 9.74 -5.95 21.25
N LEU A 62 9.27 -5.96 20.01
CA LEU A 62 9.69 -6.94 19.01
C LEU A 62 11.18 -6.82 18.67
N ARG A 63 11.69 -5.60 18.46
CA ARG A 63 13.12 -5.38 18.17
C ARG A 63 14.01 -5.90 19.30
N VAL A 64 13.66 -5.59 20.55
CA VAL A 64 14.38 -6.10 21.74
C VAL A 64 14.37 -7.63 21.78
N MET A 65 13.23 -8.25 21.49
CA MET A 65 13.11 -9.71 21.43
C MET A 65 13.99 -10.30 20.32
N LEU A 66 13.96 -9.73 19.12
CA LEU A 66 14.77 -10.19 17.98
C LEU A 66 16.27 -10.00 18.22
N ASP A 67 16.70 -8.91 18.85
CA ASP A 67 18.12 -8.67 19.19
C ASP A 67 18.65 -9.71 20.18
N LYS A 68 17.83 -10.10 21.15
CA LYS A 68 18.13 -11.24 22.04
C LYS A 68 18.25 -12.53 21.24
N LEU A 69 17.33 -12.79 20.31
CA LEU A 69 17.36 -13.99 19.48
C LEU A 69 18.58 -14.02 18.53
N ASN A 70 18.98 -12.87 17.99
CA ASN A 70 20.21 -12.69 17.22
C ASN A 70 21.43 -13.11 18.06
N ALA A 71 21.55 -12.58 19.27
CA ALA A 71 22.66 -12.88 20.17
C ALA A 71 22.74 -14.36 20.58
N GLU A 72 21.60 -15.02 20.78
CA GLU A 72 21.56 -16.44 21.17
C GLU A 72 21.83 -17.41 20.02
N THR A 73 21.38 -17.08 18.81
CA THR A 73 21.42 -17.99 17.66
C THR A 73 22.56 -17.70 16.69
N GLY A 74 23.13 -16.50 16.73
CA GLY A 74 24.09 -16.02 15.73
C GLY A 74 23.48 -15.74 14.36
N ARG A 75 22.15 -15.72 14.24
CA ARG A 75 21.41 -15.34 13.02
C ARG A 75 21.08 -13.85 13.05
N ASP A 76 20.77 -13.33 11.87
CA ASP A 76 20.24 -11.98 11.71
C ASP A 76 18.73 -12.05 11.47
N TYR A 77 17.93 -11.61 12.44
CA TYR A 77 16.48 -11.53 12.35
C TYR A 77 16.00 -10.11 12.11
N GLN A 78 15.23 -9.93 11.04
CA GLN A 78 14.68 -8.65 10.61
C GLN A 78 13.31 -8.35 11.23
N LEU A 79 13.04 -7.07 11.47
CA LEU A 79 11.72 -6.54 11.79
C LEU A 79 11.28 -5.61 10.67
N THR A 80 10.15 -5.91 10.03
CA THR A 80 9.58 -5.04 9.00
C THR A 80 8.12 -4.73 9.31
N SER A 81 7.55 -3.77 8.59
CA SER A 81 6.11 -3.53 8.63
C SER A 81 5.57 -3.02 7.31
N ALA A 82 4.44 -3.59 6.88
CA ALA A 82 3.59 -3.02 5.84
C ALA A 82 2.67 -1.94 6.41
N VAL A 83 2.64 -0.79 5.73
CA VAL A 83 1.97 0.42 6.24
C VAL A 83 1.12 1.10 5.17
N GLY A 84 0.02 1.70 5.60
CA GLY A 84 -0.89 2.43 4.71
C GLY A 84 -0.24 3.69 4.12
N ALA A 85 -0.49 3.94 2.83
CA ALA A 85 0.12 5.07 2.12
C ALA A 85 -0.73 6.35 2.10
N GLY A 86 -1.92 6.34 2.71
CA GLY A 86 -2.81 7.51 2.78
C GLY A 86 -2.50 8.41 3.99
N ARG A 87 -2.69 9.72 3.81
CA ARG A 87 -2.45 10.74 4.86
C ARG A 87 -3.03 10.37 6.23
N SER A 88 -4.30 9.97 6.26
CA SER A 88 -4.99 9.62 7.50
C SER A 88 -4.40 8.40 8.22
N LYS A 89 -3.62 7.58 7.53
CA LYS A 89 -2.90 6.41 8.08
C LYS A 89 -1.48 6.76 8.50
N ILE A 90 -0.85 7.74 7.84
CA ILE A 90 0.54 8.12 8.12
C ILE A 90 0.64 9.11 9.28
N GLU A 91 -0.20 10.15 9.31
CA GLU A 91 -0.04 11.31 10.21
C GLU A 91 -0.15 10.99 11.72
N ARG A 92 -0.65 9.82 12.08
CA ARG A 92 -0.94 9.45 13.47
C ARG A 92 0.09 8.49 14.08
N ILE A 93 1.07 8.07 13.30
CA ILE A 93 2.16 7.19 13.74
C ILE A 93 3.45 7.99 13.63
N ASP A 94 4.31 7.91 14.64
CA ASP A 94 5.63 8.55 14.65
C ASP A 94 6.62 7.70 13.84
N TYR A 95 6.69 7.93 12.52
CA TYR A 95 7.57 7.14 11.66
C TYR A 95 9.05 7.46 11.81
N ALA A 96 9.42 8.61 12.39
CA ALA A 96 10.80 8.86 12.78
C ALA A 96 11.23 7.81 13.82
N ALA A 97 10.48 7.70 14.92
CA ALA A 97 10.77 6.72 15.98
C ALA A 97 10.61 5.25 15.51
N VAL A 98 9.61 4.95 14.66
CA VAL A 98 9.45 3.59 14.10
C VAL A 98 10.65 3.20 13.25
N SER A 99 11.13 4.12 12.39
CA SER A 99 12.25 3.82 11.49
C SER A 99 13.56 3.53 12.23
N GLU A 100 13.70 3.93 13.51
CA GLU A 100 14.86 3.57 14.33
C GLU A 100 14.88 2.09 14.73
N VAL A 101 13.73 1.43 14.79
CA VAL A 101 13.58 0.07 15.35
C VAL A 101 13.21 -1.00 14.33
N VAL A 102 12.90 -0.63 13.08
CA VAL A 102 12.64 -1.57 11.99
C VAL A 102 13.79 -1.59 10.98
N ASP A 103 13.89 -2.67 10.23
CA ASP A 103 14.81 -2.85 9.11
C ASP A 103 14.23 -2.26 7.82
N ASN A 104 12.94 -2.50 7.54
CA ASN A 104 12.24 -1.93 6.38
C ASN A 104 10.79 -1.54 6.70
N ILE A 105 10.31 -0.51 6.00
CA ILE A 105 8.92 -0.08 5.95
C ILE A 105 8.39 -0.33 4.54
N PHE A 106 7.42 -1.23 4.39
CA PHE A 106 6.75 -1.54 3.13
C PHE A 106 5.55 -0.60 2.95
N LEU A 107 5.76 0.53 2.27
CA LEU A 107 4.71 1.49 1.98
C LEU A 107 3.74 0.91 0.94
N MET A 108 2.53 0.54 1.35
CA MET A 108 1.48 -0.02 0.49
C MET A 108 0.89 1.05 -0.45
N SER A 109 1.72 1.49 -1.41
CA SER A 109 1.39 2.53 -2.39
C SER A 109 0.56 1.99 -3.56
N TYR A 110 -0.56 1.38 -3.18
CA TYR A 110 -1.61 0.80 -4.00
C TYR A 110 -2.94 0.90 -3.23
N ASP A 111 -4.03 0.43 -3.82
CA ASP A 111 -5.38 0.49 -3.26
C ASP A 111 -5.89 1.89 -2.90
N TYR A 112 -5.35 2.91 -3.55
CA TYR A 112 -5.84 4.28 -3.42
C TYR A 112 -7.29 4.45 -3.88
N TYR A 113 -7.66 3.70 -4.92
CA TYR A 113 -8.98 3.73 -5.54
C TYR A 113 -9.41 2.32 -5.90
N GLY A 114 -10.71 2.06 -5.81
CA GLY A 114 -11.28 0.77 -6.15
C GLY A 114 -12.79 0.79 -6.22
N ALA A 115 -13.36 -0.37 -6.58
CA ALA A 115 -14.79 -0.53 -6.84
C ALA A 115 -15.70 -0.30 -5.62
N TRP A 116 -15.15 -0.12 -4.42
CA TRP A 116 -15.89 0.29 -3.22
C TRP A 116 -16.47 1.71 -3.35
N ASP A 117 -15.89 2.57 -4.18
CA ASP A 117 -16.41 3.90 -4.49
C ASP A 117 -16.64 4.03 -6.00
N GLN A 118 -17.91 4.13 -6.41
CA GLN A 118 -18.27 4.27 -7.83
C GLN A 118 -18.37 5.73 -8.29
N THR A 119 -18.15 6.68 -7.37
CA THR A 119 -18.28 8.12 -7.60
C THR A 119 -16.94 8.84 -7.66
N LYS A 120 -15.91 8.31 -6.98
CA LYS A 120 -14.55 8.85 -6.97
C LYS A 120 -13.58 7.82 -7.53
N LEU A 121 -13.49 7.75 -8.86
CA LEU A 121 -12.53 6.92 -9.58
C LEU A 121 -11.12 7.52 -9.52
N GLY A 122 -10.08 6.73 -9.78
CA GLY A 122 -8.70 7.20 -9.77
C GLY A 122 -7.69 6.10 -10.04
N HIS A 123 -6.41 6.48 -10.11
CA HIS A 123 -5.32 5.52 -10.30
C HIS A 123 -5.08 4.73 -9.03
N MET A 124 -5.34 3.42 -9.04
CA MET A 124 -5.25 2.61 -7.82
C MET A 124 -3.82 2.54 -7.25
N ALA A 125 -2.80 2.72 -8.09
CA ALA A 125 -1.38 2.70 -7.70
C ALA A 125 -0.54 3.73 -8.47
N GLY A 126 -1.05 4.96 -8.62
CA GLY A 126 -0.35 6.08 -9.26
C GLY A 126 0.94 6.48 -8.52
N VAL A 127 1.92 7.01 -9.26
CA VAL A 127 3.24 7.38 -8.72
C VAL A 127 3.27 8.82 -8.25
N TYR A 128 2.67 9.74 -9.01
CA TYR A 128 2.67 11.19 -8.74
C TYR A 128 1.25 11.77 -8.79
N PRO A 129 1.04 12.98 -8.24
CA PRO A 129 -0.27 13.64 -8.26
C PRO A 129 -0.81 13.80 -9.69
N PRO A 130 -2.06 13.41 -9.95
CA PRO A 130 -2.65 13.55 -11.28
C PRO A 130 -3.09 14.99 -11.56
N GLU A 131 -3.20 15.35 -12.84
CA GLU A 131 -3.74 16.66 -13.25
C GLU A 131 -5.24 16.80 -12.97
N PHE A 132 -5.97 15.67 -12.93
CA PHE A 132 -7.39 15.70 -12.62
C PHE A 132 -7.64 15.96 -11.14
N ARG A 133 -8.74 16.67 -10.86
CA ARG A 133 -9.14 17.08 -9.49
C ARG A 133 -7.97 17.74 -8.71
N PRO A 134 -7.35 18.81 -9.23
CA PRO A 134 -6.19 19.44 -8.59
C PRO A 134 -6.50 20.09 -7.24
N GLY A 135 -7.78 20.39 -6.96
CA GLY A 135 -8.24 20.92 -5.67
C GLY A 135 -8.65 19.86 -4.64
N ASP A 136 -8.64 18.57 -4.98
CA ASP A 136 -9.00 17.49 -4.05
C ASP A 136 -7.75 16.95 -3.35
N ALA A 137 -7.53 17.35 -2.10
CA ALA A 137 -6.33 16.99 -1.34
C ALA A 137 -6.08 15.48 -1.30
N GLN A 138 -7.13 14.67 -1.11
CA GLN A 138 -7.00 13.21 -1.11
C GLN A 138 -6.45 12.70 -2.45
N THR A 139 -6.97 13.17 -3.58
CA THR A 139 -6.48 12.77 -4.91
C THR A 139 -5.02 13.16 -5.13
N GLN A 140 -4.59 14.31 -4.59
CA GLN A 140 -3.21 14.75 -4.70
C GLN A 140 -2.27 13.96 -3.76
N ASP A 141 -2.77 13.50 -2.60
CA ASP A 141 -2.00 12.69 -1.65
C ASP A 141 -1.94 11.19 -2.01
N PHE A 142 -2.96 10.67 -2.71
CA PHE A 142 -3.14 9.24 -3.02
C PHE A 142 -2.22 8.75 -4.14
N THR A 143 -0.91 8.84 -3.87
CA THR A 143 0.17 8.54 -4.81
C THR A 143 1.39 8.03 -4.04
N ALA A 144 2.26 7.27 -4.71
CA ALA A 144 3.50 6.80 -4.07
C ALA A 144 4.35 7.97 -3.56
N ALA A 145 4.50 9.04 -4.36
CA ALA A 145 5.24 10.23 -3.96
C ALA A 145 4.60 10.94 -2.76
N GLY A 146 3.27 11.05 -2.71
CA GLY A 146 2.57 11.68 -1.57
C GLY A 146 2.80 10.92 -0.26
N GLY A 147 2.71 9.59 -0.28
CA GLY A 147 3.06 8.74 0.86
C GLY A 147 4.49 8.97 1.37
N LEU A 148 5.44 9.03 0.44
CA LEU A 148 6.86 9.27 0.75
C LEU A 148 7.11 10.68 1.29
N ASP A 149 6.47 11.71 0.72
CA ASP A 149 6.59 13.10 1.19
C ASP A 149 6.11 13.23 2.64
N MET A 150 5.07 12.49 3.03
CA MET A 150 4.56 12.49 4.40
C MET A 150 5.49 11.77 5.38
N LEU A 151 6.08 10.63 4.99
CA LEU A 151 7.07 9.94 5.82
C LEU A 151 8.35 10.78 5.99
N GLU A 152 8.82 11.38 4.91
CA GLU A 152 10.00 12.26 4.92
C GLU A 152 9.76 13.50 5.79
N ALA A 153 8.57 14.11 5.71
CA ALA A 153 8.19 15.26 6.53
C ALA A 153 8.13 14.94 8.03
N GLN A 154 7.91 13.68 8.42
CA GLN A 154 8.00 13.25 9.82
C GLN A 154 9.45 12.99 10.28
N GLY A 155 10.40 12.86 9.36
CA GLY A 155 11.79 12.52 9.67
C GLY A 155 12.07 11.02 9.71
N ALA A 156 11.26 10.20 9.04
CA ALA A 156 11.56 8.77 8.88
C ALA A 156 12.88 8.55 8.12
N ASP A 157 13.63 7.51 8.47
CA ASP A 157 14.79 7.08 7.69
C ASP A 157 14.33 6.50 6.35
N MET A 158 14.37 7.35 5.31
CA MET A 158 13.91 7.01 3.97
C MET A 158 14.72 5.87 3.33
N SER A 159 15.94 5.59 3.81
CA SER A 159 16.74 4.46 3.32
C SER A 159 16.16 3.10 3.67
N LYS A 160 15.18 3.05 4.59
CA LYS A 160 14.45 1.84 5.00
C LYS A 160 13.08 1.71 4.35
N VAL A 161 12.63 2.69 3.58
CA VAL A 161 11.29 2.68 2.98
C VAL A 161 11.33 1.99 1.62
N ALA A 162 10.47 1.00 1.40
CA ALA A 162 10.28 0.33 0.11
C ALA A 162 8.89 0.66 -0.46
N VAL A 163 8.83 0.91 -1.77
CA VAL A 163 7.61 1.33 -2.48
C VAL A 163 6.86 0.10 -3.00
N GLY A 164 5.55 0.04 -2.75
CA GLY A 164 4.70 -1.08 -3.17
C GLY A 164 4.38 -1.09 -4.67
N ALA A 165 4.36 -2.27 -5.27
CA ALA A 165 3.98 -2.54 -6.65
C ALA A 165 2.78 -3.52 -6.70
N ALA A 166 1.65 -3.06 -7.24
CA ALA A 166 0.48 -3.92 -7.38
C ALA A 166 0.65 -4.84 -8.60
N MET A 167 0.55 -6.16 -8.39
CA MET A 167 0.51 -7.18 -9.45
C MET A 167 -0.93 -7.56 -9.83
N TYR A 168 -1.84 -6.61 -9.65
CA TYR A 168 -3.25 -6.68 -9.97
C TYR A 168 -3.75 -5.28 -10.38
N GLY A 169 -4.97 -5.23 -10.90
CA GLY A 169 -5.69 -3.99 -11.15
C GLY A 169 -7.00 -3.95 -10.40
N ARG A 170 -7.48 -2.74 -10.13
CA ARG A 170 -8.82 -2.48 -9.61
C ARG A 170 -9.66 -1.80 -10.68
N GLY A 171 -10.93 -2.19 -10.78
CA GLY A 171 -11.76 -1.70 -11.87
C GLY A 171 -13.24 -1.49 -11.56
N TRP A 172 -13.85 -0.66 -12.39
CA TRP A 172 -15.25 -0.28 -12.35
C TRP A 172 -15.94 -0.64 -13.66
N LYS A 173 -17.20 -1.03 -13.56
CA LYS A 173 -18.08 -1.33 -14.68
C LYS A 173 -18.92 -0.12 -15.06
N GLY A 174 -19.23 0.02 -16.35
CA GLY A 174 -20.18 1.02 -16.84
C GLY A 174 -19.75 2.45 -16.57
N VAL A 175 -18.45 2.71 -16.65
CA VAL A 175 -17.86 4.03 -16.45
C VAL A 175 -18.25 4.97 -17.58
N THR A 176 -18.77 6.13 -17.20
CA THR A 176 -19.07 7.25 -18.09
C THR A 176 -18.29 8.48 -17.67
N PHE A 177 -17.79 9.24 -18.64
CA PHE A 177 -16.98 10.45 -18.43
C PHE A 177 -17.18 11.44 -19.59
N ALA A 178 -16.82 12.70 -19.37
CA ALA A 178 -16.95 13.74 -20.40
C ALA A 178 -15.97 13.50 -21.56
N PRO A 179 -16.36 13.78 -22.82
CA PRO A 179 -15.45 13.67 -23.96
C PRO A 179 -14.16 14.48 -23.75
N GLY A 180 -13.01 13.85 -23.99
CA GLY A 180 -11.69 14.45 -23.81
C GLY A 180 -11.19 14.54 -22.37
N ALA A 181 -12.00 14.13 -21.38
CA ALA A 181 -11.55 13.99 -20.00
C ALA A 181 -10.86 12.64 -19.76
N SER A 182 -10.04 12.56 -18.70
CA SER A 182 -9.53 11.28 -18.20
C SER A 182 -10.69 10.38 -17.76
N PRO A 183 -10.68 9.07 -18.05
CA PRO A 183 -11.69 8.15 -17.53
C PRO A 183 -11.72 8.09 -16.00
N MET A 184 -10.62 8.48 -15.35
CA MET A 184 -10.52 8.60 -13.88
C MET A 184 -11.41 9.70 -13.29
N THR A 185 -11.94 10.63 -14.10
CA THR A 185 -12.92 11.63 -13.65
C THR A 185 -14.37 11.16 -13.81
N GLY A 186 -14.58 9.94 -14.32
CA GLY A 186 -15.90 9.38 -14.54
C GLY A 186 -16.58 8.86 -13.28
N THR A 187 -17.75 8.28 -13.48
CA THR A 187 -18.51 7.52 -12.47
C THR A 187 -18.85 6.14 -13.01
N GLY A 188 -18.72 5.11 -12.18
CA GLY A 188 -19.08 3.73 -12.50
C GLY A 188 -20.43 3.31 -11.94
N THR A 189 -20.79 2.04 -12.20
CA THR A 189 -22.06 1.42 -11.75
C THR A 189 -21.85 0.20 -10.86
N GLY A 190 -20.60 -0.23 -10.67
CA GLY A 190 -20.25 -1.37 -9.85
C GLY A 190 -18.83 -1.86 -10.14
N PRO A 191 -18.40 -2.98 -9.52
CA PRO A 191 -17.13 -3.62 -9.85
C PRO A 191 -17.15 -4.23 -11.25
N VAL A 192 -16.00 -4.21 -11.94
CA VAL A 192 -15.76 -5.12 -13.07
C VAL A 192 -15.81 -6.57 -12.62
N ALA A 193 -16.06 -7.50 -13.55
CA ALA A 193 -15.83 -8.91 -13.27
C ALA A 193 -14.33 -9.12 -12.96
N GLY A 194 -14.03 -9.66 -11.78
CA GLY A 194 -12.67 -9.92 -11.38
C GLY A 194 -12.21 -11.34 -11.69
N THR A 195 -10.91 -11.60 -11.50
CA THR A 195 -10.32 -12.93 -11.72
C THR A 195 -10.78 -13.93 -10.65
N TRP A 196 -10.75 -13.49 -9.39
CA TRP A 196 -11.11 -14.30 -8.21
C TRP A 196 -12.19 -13.64 -7.37
N GLU A 197 -12.17 -12.30 -7.28
CA GLU A 197 -13.14 -11.51 -6.54
C GLU A 197 -13.56 -10.26 -7.34
N PRO A 198 -14.82 -9.79 -7.19
CA PRO A 198 -15.32 -8.66 -7.98
C PRO A 198 -14.45 -7.40 -7.84
N GLY A 199 -14.14 -6.76 -8.96
CA GLY A 199 -13.42 -5.48 -8.99
C GLY A 199 -11.90 -5.61 -8.93
N ILE A 200 -11.33 -6.82 -8.84
CA ILE A 200 -9.89 -7.08 -8.86
C ILE A 200 -9.53 -8.06 -9.97
N LEU A 201 -8.54 -7.72 -10.79
CA LEU A 201 -8.01 -8.59 -11.83
C LEU A 201 -6.51 -8.82 -11.64
N ASP A 202 -6.05 -10.06 -11.73
CA ASP A 202 -4.63 -10.38 -11.77
C ASP A 202 -3.97 -9.66 -12.96
N TYR A 203 -2.73 -9.21 -12.81
CA TYR A 203 -1.97 -8.58 -13.90
C TYR A 203 -1.92 -9.46 -15.16
N LYS A 204 -1.81 -10.79 -15.00
CA LYS A 204 -1.84 -11.74 -16.12
C LYS A 204 -3.17 -11.71 -16.88
N ALA A 205 -4.30 -11.50 -16.19
CA ALA A 205 -5.61 -11.41 -16.84
C ALA A 205 -5.73 -10.11 -17.62
N ILE A 206 -5.26 -8.99 -17.04
CA ILE A 206 -5.18 -7.68 -17.70
C ILE A 206 -4.32 -7.78 -18.97
N ALA A 207 -3.16 -8.45 -18.90
CA ALA A 207 -2.29 -8.66 -20.05
C ALA A 207 -2.95 -9.47 -21.19
N GLU A 208 -3.87 -10.39 -20.88
CA GLU A 208 -4.68 -11.07 -21.91
C GLU A 208 -5.75 -10.14 -22.50
N LEU A 209 -6.39 -9.30 -21.68
CA LEU A 209 -7.38 -8.32 -22.15
C LEU A 209 -6.75 -7.30 -23.12
N GLU A 210 -5.53 -6.84 -22.85
CA GLU A 210 -4.77 -5.92 -23.70
C GLU A 210 -4.51 -6.45 -25.12
N LYS A 211 -4.59 -7.77 -25.35
CA LYS A 211 -4.43 -8.36 -26.68
C LYS A 211 -5.68 -8.21 -27.55
N SER A 212 -6.83 -7.95 -26.94
CA SER A 212 -8.10 -7.76 -27.63
C SER A 212 -8.26 -6.32 -28.10
N SER A 213 -8.77 -6.13 -29.32
CA SER A 213 -9.09 -4.80 -29.85
C SER A 213 -10.26 -4.10 -29.14
N ALA A 214 -10.97 -4.80 -28.25
CA ALA A 214 -12.02 -4.21 -27.43
C ALA A 214 -11.46 -3.26 -26.34
N TRP A 215 -10.23 -3.51 -25.90
CA TRP A 215 -9.60 -2.76 -24.81
C TRP A 215 -8.62 -1.74 -25.36
N THR A 216 -8.80 -0.49 -24.94
CA THR A 216 -7.84 0.59 -25.21
C THR A 216 -6.95 0.78 -23.98
N LYS A 217 -5.64 0.63 -24.16
CA LYS A 217 -4.65 0.97 -23.13
C LYS A 217 -4.42 2.47 -23.09
N GLY A 218 -4.43 3.03 -21.89
CA GLY A 218 -4.05 4.41 -21.62
C GLY A 218 -2.98 4.51 -20.54
N PHE A 219 -2.25 5.61 -20.58
CA PHE A 219 -1.22 5.93 -19.60
C PHE A 219 -1.31 7.42 -19.28
N ASP A 220 -1.50 7.74 -18.01
CA ASP A 220 -1.42 9.10 -17.49
C ASP A 220 0.04 9.45 -17.25
N ASP A 221 0.63 10.28 -18.12
CA ASP A 221 2.05 10.60 -18.03
C ASP A 221 2.39 11.50 -16.84
N THR A 222 1.44 12.27 -16.31
CA THR A 222 1.69 13.09 -15.12
C THR A 222 1.68 12.21 -13.87
N ALA A 223 0.66 11.37 -13.70
CA ALA A 223 0.54 10.49 -12.54
C ALA A 223 1.42 9.22 -12.63
N LYS A 224 1.92 8.91 -13.84
CA LYS A 224 2.53 7.62 -14.21
C LYS A 224 1.63 6.42 -13.87
N GLY A 225 0.32 6.57 -14.12
CA GLY A 225 -0.71 5.57 -13.86
C GLY A 225 -1.22 4.91 -15.15
N ALA A 226 -1.23 3.58 -15.19
CA ALA A 226 -1.73 2.81 -16.33
C ALA A 226 -3.20 2.39 -16.14
N TYR A 227 -3.92 2.29 -17.24
CA TYR A 227 -5.28 1.75 -17.26
C TYR A 227 -5.64 1.12 -18.61
N ILE A 228 -6.64 0.24 -18.60
CA ILE A 228 -7.33 -0.23 -19.81
C ILE A 228 -8.82 0.11 -19.73
N TYR A 229 -9.42 0.41 -20.88
CA TYR A 229 -10.82 0.79 -20.99
C TYR A 229 -11.50 0.11 -22.18
N ASP A 230 -12.65 -0.52 -21.95
CA ASP A 230 -13.55 -1.02 -22.99
C ASP A 230 -14.72 -0.03 -23.16
N ALA A 231 -14.75 0.66 -24.30
CA ALA A 231 -15.76 1.68 -24.58
C ALA A 231 -17.17 1.10 -24.82
N SER A 232 -17.28 -0.20 -25.14
CA SER A 232 -18.57 -0.84 -25.39
C SER A 232 -19.32 -1.20 -24.11
N THR A 233 -18.59 -1.56 -23.05
CA THR A 233 -19.14 -1.91 -21.74
C THR A 233 -18.97 -0.80 -20.71
N GLY A 234 -18.04 0.12 -20.94
CA GLY A 234 -17.58 1.10 -19.97
C GLY A 234 -16.68 0.50 -18.89
N ASP A 235 -16.12 -0.69 -19.08
CA ASP A 235 -15.24 -1.28 -18.08
C ASP A 235 -13.89 -0.55 -18.07
N LEU A 236 -13.47 -0.08 -16.88
CA LEU A 236 -12.22 0.62 -16.65
C LEU A 236 -11.42 -0.13 -15.59
N ILE A 237 -10.16 -0.43 -15.87
CA ILE A 237 -9.25 -1.10 -14.92
C ILE A 237 -7.99 -0.25 -14.79
N SER A 238 -7.68 0.20 -13.58
CA SER A 238 -6.40 0.85 -13.24
C SER A 238 -5.46 -0.18 -12.60
N TYR A 239 -4.17 -0.13 -12.94
CA TYR A 239 -3.18 -1.13 -12.54
C TYR A 239 -1.75 -0.58 -12.64
N ASN A 240 -0.76 -1.35 -12.18
CA ASN A 240 0.63 -1.10 -12.54
C ASN A 240 1.03 -1.92 -13.79
N ASP A 241 1.55 -1.23 -14.79
CA ASP A 241 2.22 -1.83 -15.95
C ASP A 241 3.75 -1.60 -15.90
N ALA A 242 4.47 -2.13 -16.89
CA ALA A 242 5.93 -2.00 -16.97
C ALA A 242 6.42 -0.54 -16.92
N GLN A 243 5.69 0.41 -17.52
CA GLN A 243 6.08 1.82 -17.52
C GLN A 243 5.88 2.47 -16.15
N SER A 244 4.76 2.19 -15.48
CA SER A 244 4.52 2.67 -14.11
C SER A 244 5.51 2.07 -13.10
N ILE A 245 5.90 0.79 -13.24
CA ILE A 245 6.92 0.15 -12.40
C ILE A 245 8.31 0.76 -12.65
N GLN A 246 8.65 1.08 -13.90
CA GLN A 246 9.88 1.82 -14.20
C GLN A 246 9.89 3.20 -13.53
N ALA A 247 8.75 3.91 -13.51
CA ALA A 247 8.63 5.18 -12.81
C ALA A 247 8.80 5.02 -11.28
N LYS A 248 8.21 3.98 -10.67
CA LYS A 248 8.46 3.65 -9.25
C LYS A 248 9.94 3.34 -8.99
N GLY A 249 10.59 2.59 -9.87
CA GLY A 249 12.03 2.32 -9.77
C GLY A 249 12.91 3.57 -9.93
N ALA A 250 12.50 4.53 -10.75
CA ALA A 250 13.17 5.82 -10.86
C ALA A 250 12.98 6.67 -9.58
N LEU A 251 11.76 6.66 -9.01
CA LEU A 251 11.44 7.32 -7.75
C LEU A 251 12.30 6.77 -6.60
N VAL A 252 12.37 5.45 -6.47
CA VAL A 252 13.23 4.74 -5.50
C VAL A 252 14.68 5.20 -5.59
N LYS A 253 15.25 5.21 -6.80
CA LYS A 253 16.63 5.67 -7.02
C LYS A 253 16.82 7.15 -6.70
N SER A 254 15.87 7.99 -7.08
CA SER A 254 15.97 9.45 -6.89
C SER A 254 15.92 9.88 -5.41
N ARG A 255 15.25 9.08 -4.56
CA ARG A 255 15.06 9.37 -3.14
C ARG A 255 15.87 8.46 -2.20
N ASN A 256 16.79 7.67 -2.75
CA ASN A 256 17.64 6.74 -1.99
C ASN A 256 16.83 5.79 -1.08
N LEU A 257 15.75 5.23 -1.62
CA LEU A 257 14.84 4.32 -0.92
C LEU A 257 15.38 2.88 -0.90
N ALA A 258 14.87 2.04 0.01
CA ALA A 258 15.30 0.64 0.19
C ALA A 258 15.05 -0.21 -1.07
N GLY A 259 13.95 0.03 -1.79
CA GLY A 259 13.61 -0.74 -2.98
C GLY A 259 12.14 -0.76 -3.32
N LEU A 260 11.72 -1.86 -3.95
CA LEU A 260 10.33 -2.18 -4.28
C LEU A 260 9.94 -3.49 -3.60
N PHE A 261 8.66 -3.60 -3.23
CA PHE A 261 8.02 -4.88 -2.90
C PHE A 261 6.72 -5.00 -3.70
N SER A 262 6.14 -6.19 -3.81
CA SER A 262 4.93 -6.41 -4.62
C SER A 262 3.87 -7.24 -3.93
N TRP A 263 2.61 -6.96 -4.27
CA TRP A 263 1.43 -7.72 -3.85
C TRP A 263 0.57 -8.08 -5.08
N GLU A 264 0.23 -9.33 -5.37
CA GLU A 264 0.84 -10.58 -4.88
C GLU A 264 1.61 -11.30 -6.00
N THR A 265 2.56 -12.18 -5.63
CA THR A 265 3.53 -12.81 -6.55
C THR A 265 2.94 -13.92 -7.40
#